data_AF-A0A954QJG7-F1
#
_entry.id   AF-A0A954QJG7-F1
#
_cell.length_a   1.000
_cell.length_b   1.000
_cell.length_c   1.000
_cell.angle_alpha   90.00
_cell.angle_beta   90.00
_cell.angle_gamma   90.00
#
_symmetry.space_group_name_H-M   'P 1'
#
loop_
_entity.id
_entity.type
_entity.pdbx_description
1 polymer ?
#
loop_
_entity_poly.entity_id
_entity_poly.type
_entity_poly.pdbx_seq_one_letter_code
_entity_poly.pdbx_strand_id
1 'polypeptide(L)'
;MQRVVFPLALLAAVMALVVVGRLTERPTRPSELVELKQEFSTKPIASVDHAKLTALQAEFTSPQQVTDACLSCHTERGQEVMASSHWNWEREEFVEGHGIRKLGKKNVLNNYCVGVSSNLEACDKCHAGYGFVDTGFDFHSPSNIDCLVCHDTSGTYAKQGSGMPVAAVNLQLVAQHVGKTSRATCGTCHFFGGGGNNVKHGDLEQVLFDPPREVDVHMSSAGANLECADCHRTQNHQMHGKLYSVSSMNRNRSACTDCHSDRPHEDNIINEHTLKVACQTCHIPTYAKDAATKVAWDWSTAGKLRDGEPYEEKDAAGNIQYMSEKGTFTWQQNAAPEYAWFNGTAGHYFLGETVSDEKPIAINELHGDYHDSDAQIVPVKVHRGKQLYDSVNQMLIQPKLVSREKGAGAFWKDFDWDRAADAGMKSVGLTYSGQHRFVATEMSWPINHMVAPKEQALTCAACHTRNASRLQGLAGFYMPGRDRSLAVDRMGAGLIGLTFAGVVLHGLGRIVSHRRHPTRQS
;
A
#
# COMPACT_ATOMS: atom_id res chain seq x y z
N MET A 1 46.65 -30.49 58.56
CA MET A 1 46.36 -29.38 57.59
C MET A 1 45.55 -29.82 56.37
N GLN A 2 45.79 -30.99 55.76
CA GLN A 2 45.09 -31.40 54.51
C GLN A 2 43.56 -31.59 54.61
N ARG A 3 43.00 -31.89 55.79
CA ARG A 3 41.54 -32.11 55.97
C ARG A 3 40.67 -30.84 55.86
N VAL A 4 41.26 -29.64 55.95
CA VAL A 4 40.53 -28.35 55.92
C VAL A 4 40.78 -27.60 54.60
N VAL A 5 41.90 -27.87 53.92
CA VAL A 5 42.27 -27.20 52.66
C VAL A 5 41.36 -27.61 51.51
N PHE A 6 40.98 -28.89 51.42
CA PHE A 6 40.12 -29.39 50.35
C PHE A 6 38.70 -28.80 50.37
N PRO A 7 37.97 -28.77 51.51
CA PRO A 7 36.65 -28.16 51.56
C PRO A 7 36.68 -26.64 51.34
N LEU A 8 37.73 -25.93 51.80
CA LEU A 8 37.89 -24.49 51.53
C LEU A 8 38.16 -24.21 50.04
N ALA A 9 38.98 -25.02 49.38
CA ALA A 9 39.23 -24.89 47.95
C ALA A 9 37.97 -25.18 47.12
N LEU A 10 37.18 -26.18 47.52
CA LEU A 10 35.90 -26.50 46.88
C LEU A 10 34.88 -25.35 47.06
N LEU A 11 34.78 -24.81 48.28
CA LEU A 11 33.90 -23.67 48.56
C LEU A 11 34.32 -22.42 47.76
N ALA A 12 35.62 -22.16 47.66
CA ALA A 12 36.14 -21.06 46.86
C ALA A 12 35.86 -21.25 45.35
N ALA A 13 35.98 -22.48 44.84
CA ALA A 13 35.66 -22.80 43.45
C ALA A 13 34.15 -22.67 43.15
N VAL A 14 33.28 -23.11 44.07
CA VAL A 14 31.82 -22.94 43.96
C VAL A 14 31.44 -21.46 44.03
N MET A 15 32.01 -20.71 44.96
CA MET A 15 31.81 -19.26 45.05
C MET A 15 32.29 -18.54 43.79
N ALA A 16 33.45 -18.93 43.24
CA ALA A 16 33.95 -18.39 41.99
C ALA A 16 33.01 -18.73 40.81
N LEU A 17 32.47 -19.94 40.74
CA LEU A 17 31.49 -20.35 39.73
C LEU A 17 30.16 -19.58 39.85
N VAL A 18 29.68 -19.34 41.07
CA VAL A 18 28.47 -18.54 41.32
C VAL A 18 28.70 -17.07 40.97
N VAL A 19 29.87 -16.52 41.33
CA VAL A 19 30.23 -15.14 40.98
C VAL A 19 30.41 -14.99 39.47
N VAL A 20 31.10 -15.94 38.80
CA VAL A 20 31.21 -15.95 37.34
C VAL A 20 29.83 -16.09 36.70
N GLY A 21 28.97 -17.00 37.18
CA GLY A 21 27.59 -17.13 36.70
C GLY A 21 26.75 -15.86 36.86
N ARG A 22 26.86 -15.18 38.00
CA ARG A 22 26.19 -13.88 38.26
C ARG A 22 26.77 -12.73 37.44
N LEU A 23 28.07 -12.76 37.13
CA LEU A 23 28.75 -11.75 36.31
C LEU A 23 28.59 -12.01 34.80
N THR A 24 28.28 -13.25 34.38
CA THR A 24 27.96 -13.62 33.00
C THR A 24 26.47 -13.61 32.70
N GLU A 25 25.60 -13.63 33.72
CA GLU A 25 24.20 -13.24 33.64
C GLU A 25 24.11 -11.77 33.19
N ARG A 26 24.17 -11.55 31.87
CA ARG A 26 23.70 -10.30 31.29
C ARG A 26 22.23 -10.19 31.67
N PRO A 27 21.76 -9.09 32.29
CA PRO A 27 20.32 -8.89 32.46
C PRO A 27 19.68 -9.09 31.08
N THR A 28 18.76 -10.04 30.97
CA THR A 28 18.00 -10.24 29.74
C THR A 28 17.17 -8.98 29.56
N ARG A 29 17.72 -8.02 28.82
CA ARG A 29 16.94 -6.91 28.31
C ARG A 29 15.73 -7.53 27.62
N PRO A 30 14.51 -7.03 27.87
CA PRO A 30 13.38 -7.43 27.06
C PRO A 30 13.81 -7.34 25.59
N SER A 31 13.47 -8.35 24.77
CA SER A 31 13.71 -8.22 23.34
C SER A 31 13.06 -6.91 22.88
N GLU A 32 13.65 -6.19 21.93
CA GLU A 32 13.11 -4.94 21.35
C GLU A 32 11.59 -5.02 21.07
N LEU A 33 11.11 -6.18 20.61
CA LEU A 33 9.68 -6.47 20.42
C LEU A 33 8.81 -6.34 21.68
N VAL A 34 9.31 -6.73 22.85
CA VAL A 34 8.60 -6.61 24.13
C VAL A 34 8.51 -5.15 24.54
N GLU A 35 9.59 -4.36 24.33
CA GLU A 35 9.58 -2.93 24.61
C GLU A 35 8.57 -2.20 23.71
N LEU A 36 8.58 -2.50 22.40
CA LEU A 36 7.61 -1.95 21.44
C LEU A 36 6.18 -2.34 21.81
N LYS A 37 5.91 -3.60 22.12
CA LYS A 37 4.57 -4.04 22.55
C LYS A 37 4.11 -3.30 23.80
N GLN A 38 5.01 -3.08 24.75
CA GLN A 38 4.70 -2.33 25.96
C GLN A 38 4.39 -0.86 25.61
N GLU A 39 5.21 -0.22 24.79
CA GLU A 39 5.02 1.15 24.32
C GLU A 39 3.63 1.33 23.68
N PHE A 40 3.29 0.52 22.68
CA PHE A 40 2.03 0.63 21.94
C PHE A 40 0.80 0.12 22.72
N SER A 41 0.99 -0.68 23.78
CA SER A 41 -0.11 -1.07 24.66
C SER A 41 -0.61 0.08 25.55
N THR A 42 0.21 1.11 25.76
CA THR A 42 -0.15 2.24 26.62
C THR A 42 -1.02 3.24 25.87
N LYS A 43 -2.31 3.30 26.22
CA LYS A 43 -3.22 4.30 25.66
C LYS A 43 -2.98 5.66 26.34
N PRO A 44 -2.67 6.72 25.57
CA PRO A 44 -2.50 8.05 26.14
C PRO A 44 -3.84 8.59 26.64
N ILE A 45 -3.80 9.23 27.80
CA ILE A 45 -4.97 9.84 28.44
C ILE A 45 -5.20 11.21 27.79
N ALA A 46 -6.45 11.52 27.42
CA ALA A 46 -6.81 12.83 26.90
C ALA A 46 -6.51 13.92 27.94
N SER A 47 -5.83 14.98 27.50
CA SER A 47 -5.47 16.11 28.39
C SER A 47 -6.66 17.02 28.69
N VAL A 48 -7.70 16.99 27.87
CA VAL A 48 -8.90 17.83 27.97
C VAL A 48 -10.15 16.98 27.66
N ASP A 49 -11.21 17.23 28.42
CA ASP A 49 -12.54 16.66 28.19
C ASP A 49 -13.40 17.67 27.39
N HIS A 50 -13.53 17.43 26.09
CA HIS A 50 -14.24 18.31 25.16
C HIS A 50 -15.74 18.44 25.50
N ALA A 51 -16.34 17.42 26.12
CA ALA A 51 -17.74 17.44 26.54
C ALA A 51 -18.02 18.44 27.68
N LYS A 52 -16.99 18.99 28.33
CA LYS A 52 -17.11 20.03 29.36
C LYS A 52 -16.87 21.45 28.84
N LEU A 53 -16.46 21.62 27.59
CA LEU A 53 -16.14 22.92 27.02
C LEU A 53 -17.40 23.67 26.60
N THR A 54 -17.60 24.88 27.12
CA THR A 54 -18.75 25.73 26.81
C THR A 54 -18.91 25.99 25.31
N ALA A 55 -17.80 26.16 24.59
CA ALA A 55 -17.80 26.36 23.14
C ALA A 55 -18.43 25.18 22.35
N LEU A 56 -18.44 23.98 22.94
CA LEU A 56 -18.98 22.75 22.34
C LEU A 56 -20.35 22.36 22.94
N GLN A 57 -20.92 23.19 23.82
CA GLN A 57 -22.30 23.05 24.30
C GLN A 57 -23.31 23.81 23.42
N ALA A 58 -22.85 24.51 22.40
CA ALA A 58 -23.72 25.21 21.45
C ALA A 58 -24.46 24.23 20.53
N GLU A 59 -25.60 24.67 20.00
CA GLU A 59 -26.26 24.02 18.88
C GLU A 59 -25.58 24.45 17.58
N PHE A 60 -25.01 23.49 16.84
CA PHE A 60 -24.34 23.76 15.57
C PHE A 60 -25.30 23.56 14.40
N THR A 61 -25.56 24.64 13.66
CA THR A 61 -26.41 24.64 12.46
C THR A 61 -25.62 24.37 11.17
N SER A 62 -24.30 24.46 11.23
CA SER A 62 -23.40 24.07 10.14
C SER A 62 -22.12 23.43 10.69
N PRO A 63 -21.44 22.58 9.90
CA PRO A 63 -20.17 22.01 10.33
C PRO A 63 -19.05 23.05 10.43
N GLN A 64 -19.12 24.14 9.66
CA GLN A 64 -18.16 25.25 9.75
C GLN A 64 -18.18 25.90 11.14
N GLN A 65 -19.36 26.01 11.78
CA GLN A 65 -19.45 26.52 13.14
C GLN A 65 -18.71 25.63 14.16
N VAL A 66 -18.68 24.31 13.92
CA VAL A 66 -17.87 23.40 14.74
C VAL A 66 -16.39 23.69 14.52
N THR A 67 -15.95 23.82 13.27
CA THR A 67 -14.56 24.14 12.94
C THR A 67 -14.13 25.48 13.54
N ASP A 68 -14.96 26.51 13.46
CA ASP A 68 -14.68 27.82 14.08
C ASP A 68 -14.54 27.71 15.61
N ALA A 69 -15.40 26.90 16.25
CA ALA A 69 -15.29 26.61 17.69
C ALA A 69 -13.99 25.88 18.02
N CYS A 70 -13.59 24.89 17.23
CA CYS A 70 -12.30 24.21 17.37
C CYS A 70 -11.12 25.19 17.22
N LEU A 71 -11.13 26.04 16.19
CA LEU A 71 -10.06 26.97 15.87
C LEU A 71 -9.92 28.10 16.91
N SER A 72 -10.94 28.35 17.73
CA SER A 72 -10.84 29.28 18.86
C SER A 72 -9.82 28.83 19.92
N CYS A 73 -9.49 27.54 19.99
CA CYS A 73 -8.46 26.97 20.89
C CYS A 73 -7.30 26.32 20.11
N HIS A 74 -7.57 25.72 18.95
CA HIS A 74 -6.59 25.05 18.08
C HIS A 74 -6.07 25.98 16.98
N THR A 75 -5.65 27.19 17.37
CA THR A 75 -5.36 28.32 16.47
C THR A 75 -4.34 28.01 15.37
N GLU A 76 -3.29 27.25 15.68
CA GLU A 76 -2.26 26.86 14.70
C GLU A 76 -2.64 25.60 13.89
N ARG A 77 -3.53 24.76 14.43
CA ARG A 77 -3.83 23.45 13.82
C ARG A 77 -4.53 23.61 12.47
N GLY A 78 -5.33 24.67 12.28
CA GLY A 78 -5.93 24.98 11.00
C GLY A 78 -4.89 25.22 9.89
N GLN A 79 -3.82 25.96 10.20
CA GLN A 79 -2.73 26.23 9.26
C GLN A 79 -1.96 24.96 8.90
N GLU A 80 -1.71 24.11 9.90
CA GLU A 80 -1.05 22.81 9.73
C GLU A 80 -1.84 21.89 8.78
N VAL A 81 -3.16 21.79 8.97
CA VAL A 81 -4.02 21.00 8.08
C VAL A 81 -4.03 21.58 6.67
N MET A 82 -4.17 22.90 6.55
CA MET A 82 -4.17 23.59 5.25
C MET A 82 -2.84 23.49 4.50
N ALA A 83 -1.72 23.27 5.19
CA ALA A 83 -0.43 23.00 4.57
C ALA A 83 -0.25 21.52 4.14
N SER A 84 -1.16 20.63 4.54
CA SER A 84 -1.05 19.20 4.27
C SER A 84 -1.56 18.80 2.88
N SER A 85 -1.09 17.65 2.41
CA SER A 85 -1.64 17.03 1.19
C SER A 85 -3.07 16.50 1.33
N HIS A 86 -3.57 16.27 2.56
CA HIS A 86 -4.95 15.84 2.79
C HIS A 86 -5.94 16.99 2.52
N TRP A 87 -5.50 18.22 2.75
CA TRP A 87 -6.20 19.44 2.36
C TRP A 87 -6.01 19.76 0.87
N ASN A 88 -4.76 19.90 0.42
CA ASN A 88 -4.49 20.40 -0.93
C ASN A 88 -4.76 19.35 -2.03
N TRP A 89 -4.78 18.05 -1.68
CA TRP A 89 -4.76 16.92 -2.63
C TRP A 89 -3.59 16.94 -3.62
N GLU A 90 -2.56 17.72 -3.32
CA GLU A 90 -1.33 17.85 -4.08
C GLU A 90 -0.18 18.22 -3.14
N ARG A 91 1.04 18.05 -3.64
CA ARG A 91 2.28 18.54 -3.04
C ARG A 91 3.31 18.74 -4.13
N GLU A 92 4.31 19.58 -3.90
CA GLU A 92 5.44 19.69 -4.83
C GLU A 92 6.32 18.44 -4.73
N GLU A 93 6.63 17.85 -5.87
CA GLU A 93 7.51 16.69 -6.02
C GLU A 93 8.43 16.90 -7.21
N PHE A 94 9.66 16.40 -7.13
CA PHE A 94 10.50 16.22 -8.30
C PHE A 94 10.09 14.93 -8.98
N VAL A 95 9.76 15.00 -10.27
CA VAL A 95 9.42 13.86 -11.11
C VAL A 95 10.47 13.75 -12.21
N GLU A 96 11.10 12.59 -12.30
CA GLU A 96 12.13 12.33 -13.30
C GLU A 96 11.60 12.59 -14.72
N GLY A 97 12.42 13.23 -15.57
CA GLY A 97 12.02 13.68 -16.90
C GLY A 97 11.12 14.93 -16.94
N HIS A 98 10.50 15.33 -15.83
CA HIS A 98 9.53 16.43 -15.79
C HIS A 98 10.00 17.60 -14.91
N GLY A 99 10.86 17.36 -13.92
CA GLY A 99 11.29 18.38 -12.96
C GLY A 99 10.28 18.54 -11.83
N ILE A 100 10.21 19.73 -11.22
CA ILE A 100 9.26 19.99 -10.12
C ILE A 100 7.84 20.08 -10.68
N ARG A 101 6.92 19.30 -10.10
CA ARG A 101 5.50 19.26 -10.41
C ARG A 101 4.67 19.22 -9.14
N LYS A 102 3.44 19.73 -9.23
CA LYS A 102 2.43 19.50 -8.19
C LYS A 102 1.80 18.13 -8.42
N LEU A 103 2.15 17.15 -7.59
CA LEU A 103 1.69 15.78 -7.72
C LEU A 103 0.70 15.43 -6.60
N GLY A 104 -0.37 14.72 -6.94
CA GLY A 104 -1.38 14.26 -6.01
C GLY A 104 -2.74 14.02 -6.66
N LYS A 105 -3.73 13.58 -5.87
CA LYS A 105 -5.09 13.24 -6.34
C LYS A 105 -5.74 14.33 -7.21
N LYS A 106 -5.38 15.60 -6.98
CA LYS A 106 -5.87 16.74 -7.78
C LYS A 106 -5.37 16.72 -9.23
N ASN A 107 -4.16 16.23 -9.47
CA ASN A 107 -3.46 16.39 -10.75
C ASN A 107 -3.11 15.07 -11.45
N VAL A 108 -3.20 13.92 -10.78
CA VAL A 108 -2.92 12.61 -11.39
C VAL A 108 -4.17 11.96 -11.95
N LEU A 109 -4.00 11.26 -13.06
CA LEU A 109 -4.99 10.29 -13.52
C LEU A 109 -4.78 8.92 -12.84
N ASN A 110 -5.82 8.12 -12.81
CA ASN A 110 -5.79 6.69 -12.53
C ASN A 110 -6.62 5.94 -13.58
N ASN A 111 -6.56 4.62 -13.59
CA ASN A 111 -7.42 3.79 -14.45
C ASN A 111 -8.66 3.24 -13.72
N TYR A 112 -9.11 3.94 -12.68
CA TYR A 112 -10.40 3.72 -12.01
C TYR A 112 -11.41 4.76 -12.53
N CYS A 113 -11.66 5.81 -11.75
CA CYS A 113 -12.55 6.93 -12.09
C CYS A 113 -11.85 8.01 -12.94
N VAL A 114 -10.70 7.70 -13.53
CA VAL A 114 -9.88 8.60 -14.36
C VAL A 114 -9.25 9.74 -13.57
N GLY A 115 -9.98 10.80 -13.24
CA GLY A 115 -9.43 11.90 -12.46
C GLY A 115 -10.51 12.80 -11.88
N VAL A 116 -10.13 13.61 -10.89
CA VAL A 116 -11.09 14.35 -10.06
C VAL A 116 -11.60 15.63 -10.71
N SER A 117 -10.83 16.22 -11.64
CA SER A 117 -11.23 17.42 -12.37
C SER A 117 -12.55 17.18 -13.11
N SER A 118 -13.50 18.10 -13.00
CA SER A 118 -14.92 17.98 -13.42
C SER A 118 -15.78 16.93 -12.68
N ASN A 119 -15.21 16.17 -11.74
CA ASN A 119 -15.88 15.03 -11.06
C ASN A 119 -15.86 15.15 -9.52
N LEU A 120 -15.54 16.33 -8.99
CA LEU A 120 -15.33 16.56 -7.56
C LEU A 120 -16.55 16.18 -6.71
N GLU A 121 -17.78 16.43 -7.18
CA GLU A 121 -19.02 16.09 -6.47
C GLU A 121 -19.12 14.62 -5.99
N ALA A 122 -18.49 13.68 -6.70
CA ALA A 122 -18.44 12.27 -6.27
C ALA A 122 -17.15 11.90 -5.53
N CYS A 123 -16.10 12.70 -5.65
CA CYS A 123 -14.77 12.43 -5.10
C CYS A 123 -14.53 13.06 -3.72
N ASP A 124 -15.24 14.16 -3.44
CA ASP A 124 -15.03 15.07 -2.31
C ASP A 124 -15.54 14.55 -0.97
N LYS A 125 -16.38 13.50 -0.97
CA LYS A 125 -16.75 12.77 0.24
C LYS A 125 -15.51 12.32 1.03
N CYS A 126 -14.38 12.10 0.34
CA CYS A 126 -13.10 11.72 0.95
C CYS A 126 -12.12 12.90 1.13
N HIS A 127 -12.54 14.14 0.91
CA HIS A 127 -11.72 15.34 1.18
C HIS A 127 -11.83 15.73 2.67
N ALA A 128 -10.73 16.24 3.23
CA ALA A 128 -10.68 16.71 4.61
C ALA A 128 -11.28 18.12 4.80
N GLY A 129 -12.30 18.45 4.01
CA GLY A 129 -12.98 19.73 4.01
C GLY A 129 -14.44 19.65 3.60
N TYR A 130 -15.12 20.79 3.71
CA TYR A 130 -16.54 20.98 3.42
C TYR A 130 -16.73 21.79 2.15
N GLY A 131 -17.38 21.22 1.13
CA GLY A 131 -17.79 21.96 -0.07
C GLY A 131 -16.77 22.01 -1.21
N PHE A 132 -15.76 21.11 -1.25
CA PHE A 132 -14.82 21.04 -2.37
C PHE A 132 -15.43 20.35 -3.61
N VAL A 133 -16.42 21.00 -4.23
CA VAL A 133 -17.22 20.48 -5.35
C VAL A 133 -16.77 20.97 -6.73
N ASP A 134 -16.00 22.06 -6.78
CA ASP A 134 -15.54 22.69 -8.02
C ASP A 134 -14.27 23.54 -7.79
N THR A 135 -13.86 24.29 -8.81
CA THR A 135 -12.68 25.17 -8.78
C THR A 135 -12.86 26.43 -7.93
N GLY A 136 -14.09 26.75 -7.51
CA GLY A 136 -14.42 27.90 -6.65
C GLY A 136 -14.21 27.65 -5.16
N PHE A 137 -13.79 26.44 -4.76
CA PHE A 137 -13.48 26.12 -3.37
C PHE A 137 -12.33 26.98 -2.83
N ASP A 138 -12.58 27.66 -1.71
CA ASP A 138 -11.59 28.49 -1.04
C ASP A 138 -10.68 27.66 -0.12
N PHE A 139 -9.50 27.33 -0.63
CA PHE A 139 -8.43 26.64 0.12
C PHE A 139 -7.79 27.51 1.21
N HIS A 140 -8.09 28.81 1.28
CA HIS A 140 -7.58 29.73 2.29
C HIS A 140 -8.53 29.94 3.46
N SER A 141 -9.78 29.44 3.38
CA SER A 141 -10.77 29.53 4.46
C SER A 141 -10.59 28.38 5.47
N PRO A 142 -10.12 28.65 6.70
CA PRO A 142 -9.93 27.60 7.71
C PRO A 142 -11.24 26.98 8.18
N SER A 143 -12.36 27.73 8.12
CA SER A 143 -13.69 27.24 8.49
C SER A 143 -14.15 26.08 7.61
N ASN A 144 -13.59 25.93 6.41
CA ASN A 144 -13.88 24.82 5.51
C ASN A 144 -13.14 23.52 5.86
N ILE A 145 -12.28 23.50 6.88
CA ILE A 145 -11.60 22.29 7.36
C ILE A 145 -12.60 21.37 8.04
N ASP A 146 -12.57 20.08 7.69
CA ASP A 146 -13.31 19.04 8.40
C ASP A 146 -12.42 18.44 9.49
N CYS A 147 -12.51 18.99 10.71
CA CYS A 147 -11.80 18.42 11.85
C CYS A 147 -12.38 17.07 12.30
N LEU A 148 -13.67 16.83 12.04
CA LEU A 148 -14.41 15.71 12.62
C LEU A 148 -14.12 14.39 11.90
N VAL A 149 -13.88 14.42 10.59
CA VAL A 149 -13.62 13.21 9.79
C VAL A 149 -12.45 12.38 10.29
N CYS A 150 -11.45 13.03 10.88
CA CYS A 150 -10.26 12.36 11.44
C CYS A 150 -10.38 12.12 12.95
N HIS A 151 -11.14 12.95 13.66
CA HIS A 151 -11.13 13.01 15.13
C HIS A 151 -12.41 12.51 15.80
N ASP A 152 -13.45 12.11 15.05
CA ASP A 152 -14.65 11.50 15.65
C ASP A 152 -14.31 10.22 16.42
N THR A 153 -14.73 10.16 17.69
CA THR A 153 -14.71 8.92 18.48
C THR A 153 -16.10 8.50 18.96
N SER A 154 -17.15 9.23 18.56
CA SER A 154 -18.55 8.83 18.81
C SER A 154 -19.00 7.67 17.93
N GLY A 155 -18.36 7.50 16.76
CA GLY A 155 -18.74 6.48 15.77
C GLY A 155 -19.99 6.85 14.96
N THR A 156 -20.41 8.11 15.01
CA THR A 156 -21.64 8.58 14.35
C THR A 156 -21.40 9.56 13.22
N TYR A 157 -20.16 10.07 13.06
CA TYR A 157 -19.85 11.01 12.01
C TYR A 157 -19.77 10.32 10.64
N ALA A 158 -20.50 10.85 9.66
CA ALA A 158 -20.46 10.36 8.29
C ALA A 158 -20.63 11.52 7.31
N LYS A 159 -19.87 11.46 6.20
CA LYS A 159 -19.96 12.41 5.10
C LYS A 159 -20.89 11.92 3.99
N GLN A 160 -21.58 12.86 3.35
CA GLN A 160 -22.32 12.72 2.10
C GLN A 160 -21.62 13.49 0.98
N GLY A 161 -22.29 13.67 -0.16
CA GLY A 161 -21.73 14.44 -1.29
C GLY A 161 -21.38 15.87 -0.91
N SER A 162 -20.49 16.49 -1.68
CA SER A 162 -19.98 17.84 -1.39
C SER A 162 -19.07 17.89 -0.15
N GLY A 163 -18.59 16.74 0.32
CA GLY A 163 -17.83 16.64 1.57
C GLY A 163 -18.60 17.08 2.83
N MET A 164 -19.92 17.27 2.76
CA MET A 164 -20.72 17.70 3.91
C MET A 164 -21.06 16.52 4.83
N PRO A 165 -21.29 16.72 6.14
CA PRO A 165 -21.87 15.69 6.99
C PRO A 165 -23.27 15.28 6.52
N VAL A 166 -23.65 14.04 6.79
CA VAL A 166 -25.05 13.58 6.63
C VAL A 166 -25.95 14.39 7.56
N ALA A 167 -27.14 14.79 7.10
CA ALA A 167 -28.05 15.68 7.85
C ALA A 167 -28.47 15.14 9.24
N ALA A 168 -28.46 13.82 9.43
CA ALA A 168 -28.80 13.18 10.70
C ALA A 168 -27.67 13.19 11.74
N VAL A 169 -26.46 13.64 11.37
CA VAL A 169 -25.32 13.71 12.29
C VAL A 169 -25.57 14.78 13.34
N ASN A 170 -25.53 14.37 14.62
CA ASN A 170 -25.52 15.33 15.72
C ASN A 170 -24.12 15.91 15.87
N LEU A 171 -23.89 17.08 15.25
CA LEU A 171 -22.61 17.77 15.25
C LEU A 171 -22.11 18.11 16.66
N GLN A 172 -23.01 18.46 17.58
CA GLN A 172 -22.67 18.75 18.97
C GLN A 172 -22.12 17.49 19.66
N LEU A 173 -22.81 16.36 19.52
CA LEU A 173 -22.37 15.09 20.09
C LEU A 173 -20.98 14.70 19.57
N VAL A 174 -20.78 14.77 18.25
CA VAL A 174 -19.49 14.44 17.62
C VAL A 174 -18.39 15.37 18.13
N ALA A 175 -18.62 16.68 18.15
CA ALA A 175 -17.65 17.66 18.61
C ALA A 175 -17.23 17.45 20.08
N GLN A 176 -18.17 17.03 20.94
CA GLN A 176 -17.90 16.74 22.35
C GLN A 176 -17.10 15.45 22.56
N HIS A 177 -17.11 14.54 21.58
CA HIS A 177 -16.44 13.24 21.62
C HIS A 177 -15.29 13.16 20.61
N VAL A 178 -14.62 14.29 20.33
CA VAL A 178 -13.39 14.26 19.53
C VAL A 178 -12.24 13.66 20.32
N GLY A 179 -11.36 12.94 19.61
CA GLY A 179 -10.22 12.25 20.21
C GLY A 179 -9.10 11.98 19.21
N LYS A 180 -8.23 11.02 19.54
CA LYS A 180 -7.19 10.58 18.61
C LYS A 180 -7.81 9.89 17.39
N THR A 181 -7.11 9.98 16.26
CA THR A 181 -7.44 9.22 15.06
C THR A 181 -7.41 7.72 15.34
N SER A 182 -8.16 6.97 14.55
CA SER A 182 -8.20 5.50 14.62
C SER A 182 -8.31 4.90 13.23
N ARG A 183 -8.18 3.58 13.12
CA ARG A 183 -8.49 2.84 11.88
C ARG A 183 -9.90 3.16 11.37
N ALA A 184 -10.86 3.43 12.25
CA ALA A 184 -12.21 3.83 11.86
C ALA A 184 -12.24 5.18 11.12
N THR A 185 -11.57 6.20 11.66
CA THR A 185 -11.56 7.54 11.05
C THR A 185 -10.73 7.57 9.77
N CYS A 186 -9.56 6.91 9.74
CA CYS A 186 -8.77 6.77 8.52
C CYS A 186 -9.49 5.93 7.44
N GLY A 187 -10.08 4.80 7.85
CA GLY A 187 -10.70 3.82 6.97
C GLY A 187 -11.95 4.33 6.25
N THR A 188 -12.64 5.34 6.82
CA THR A 188 -13.81 6.01 6.20
C THR A 188 -13.52 6.47 4.76
N CYS A 189 -12.27 6.86 4.47
CA CYS A 189 -11.82 7.23 3.13
C CYS A 189 -10.94 6.15 2.50
N HIS A 190 -10.00 5.59 3.26
CA HIS A 190 -8.95 4.74 2.71
C HIS A 190 -9.42 3.33 2.32
N PHE A 191 -10.47 2.80 2.98
CA PHE A 191 -10.99 1.45 2.72
C PHE A 191 -12.02 1.43 1.58
N PHE A 192 -12.56 2.60 1.20
CA PHE A 192 -13.66 2.73 0.22
C PHE A 192 -13.26 3.42 -1.09
N GLY A 193 -11.96 3.65 -1.30
CA GLY A 193 -11.45 4.28 -2.52
C GLY A 193 -11.88 3.51 -3.77
N GLY A 194 -12.31 4.22 -4.81
CA GLY A 194 -12.83 3.61 -6.04
C GLY A 194 -14.33 3.30 -6.02
N GLY A 195 -15.05 3.71 -4.96
CA GLY A 195 -16.51 3.65 -4.89
C GLY A 195 -17.07 2.46 -4.10
N GLY A 196 -16.26 1.78 -3.30
CA GLY A 196 -16.69 0.65 -2.47
C GLY A 196 -15.56 0.04 -1.65
N ASN A 197 -15.91 -0.85 -0.71
CA ASN A 197 -14.94 -1.56 0.13
C ASN A 197 -13.91 -2.30 -0.74
N ASN A 198 -12.63 -2.12 -0.42
CA ASN A 198 -11.47 -2.74 -1.06
C ASN A 198 -11.38 -2.60 -2.59
N VAL A 199 -12.09 -1.66 -3.23
CA VAL A 199 -12.08 -1.56 -4.70
C VAL A 199 -10.69 -1.18 -5.23
N LYS A 200 -9.99 -0.25 -4.57
CA LYS A 200 -8.77 0.37 -5.09
C LYS A 200 -7.45 -0.20 -4.56
N HIS A 201 -7.18 -0.15 -3.26
CA HIS A 201 -5.84 -0.49 -2.72
C HIS A 201 -5.56 -1.99 -2.76
N GLY A 202 -6.54 -2.83 -2.44
CA GLY A 202 -6.38 -4.28 -2.36
C GLY A 202 -5.89 -4.76 -0.99
N ASP A 203 -5.14 -3.94 -0.25
CA ASP A 203 -4.65 -4.22 1.10
C ASP A 203 -5.27 -3.32 2.18
N LEU A 204 -6.30 -2.54 1.84
CA LEU A 204 -7.02 -1.67 2.76
C LEU A 204 -8.53 -1.87 2.61
N GLU A 205 -9.14 -2.57 3.57
CA GLU A 205 -10.54 -2.99 3.53
C GLU A 205 -11.21 -2.93 4.92
N GLN A 206 -12.54 -2.99 4.96
CA GLN A 206 -13.34 -2.84 6.18
C GLN A 206 -12.94 -3.79 7.32
N VAL A 207 -12.48 -5.00 7.03
CA VAL A 207 -12.02 -5.95 8.07
C VAL A 207 -10.92 -5.35 8.94
N LEU A 208 -10.15 -4.37 8.44
CA LEU A 208 -9.07 -3.71 9.16
C LEU A 208 -9.55 -2.74 10.25
N PHE A 209 -10.86 -2.51 10.41
CA PHE A 209 -11.35 -1.83 11.61
C PHE A 209 -11.02 -2.62 12.87
N ASP A 210 -11.19 -3.95 12.83
CA ASP A 210 -10.78 -4.90 13.87
C ASP A 210 -10.37 -6.24 13.23
N PRO A 211 -9.15 -6.33 12.68
CA PRO A 211 -8.77 -7.50 11.89
C PRO A 211 -8.37 -8.68 12.78
N PRO A 212 -8.66 -9.92 12.36
CA PRO A 212 -8.01 -11.08 12.95
C PRO A 212 -6.51 -11.07 12.60
N ARG A 213 -5.70 -11.77 13.40
CA ARG A 213 -4.23 -11.78 13.27
C ARG A 213 -3.76 -12.32 11.92
N GLU A 214 -4.55 -13.19 11.29
CA GLU A 214 -4.28 -13.77 9.98
C GLU A 214 -4.40 -12.75 8.85
N VAL A 215 -5.24 -11.71 9.03
CA VAL A 215 -5.38 -10.63 8.06
C VAL A 215 -4.23 -9.65 8.21
N ASP A 216 -4.00 -9.10 9.41
CA ASP A 216 -2.89 -8.18 9.68
C ASP A 216 -2.38 -8.32 11.12
N VAL A 217 -1.11 -8.69 11.27
CA VAL A 217 -0.49 -8.91 12.59
C VAL A 217 -0.26 -7.63 13.40
N HIS A 218 -0.17 -6.47 12.75
CA HIS A 218 0.12 -5.20 13.39
C HIS A 218 -1.16 -4.55 13.91
N MET A 219 -2.20 -4.51 13.07
CA MET A 219 -3.48 -3.87 13.38
C MET A 219 -4.42 -4.76 14.19
N SER A 220 -4.19 -6.09 14.24
CA SER A 220 -5.06 -6.99 15.00
C SER A 220 -5.06 -6.69 16.50
N SER A 221 -6.24 -6.73 17.10
CA SER A 221 -6.45 -6.64 18.55
C SER A 221 -5.81 -7.80 19.33
N ALA A 222 -5.57 -8.94 18.67
CA ALA A 222 -4.77 -10.06 19.20
C ALA A 222 -3.25 -9.90 18.98
N GLY A 223 -2.83 -8.82 18.31
CA GLY A 223 -1.45 -8.47 18.00
C GLY A 223 -0.99 -7.22 18.76
N ALA A 224 -0.39 -6.26 18.04
CA ALA A 224 0.01 -4.97 18.60
C ALA A 224 -1.14 -3.94 18.66
N ASN A 225 -2.27 -4.23 18.01
CA ASN A 225 -3.46 -3.37 17.95
C ASN A 225 -3.12 -1.93 17.52
N LEU A 226 -2.24 -1.79 16.53
CA LEU A 226 -1.77 -0.48 16.06
C LEU A 226 -2.89 0.28 15.34
N GLU A 227 -2.96 1.58 15.59
CA GLU A 227 -3.71 2.54 14.78
C GLU A 227 -2.84 3.01 13.59
N CYS A 228 -3.47 3.56 12.55
CA CYS A 228 -2.73 3.99 11.35
C CYS A 228 -1.61 5.00 11.69
N ALA A 229 -1.87 5.91 12.63
CA ALA A 229 -0.93 6.96 13.04
C ALA A 229 0.30 6.44 13.81
N ASP A 230 0.30 5.19 14.29
CA ASP A 230 1.44 4.60 15.00
C ASP A 230 2.61 4.34 14.02
N CYS A 231 2.29 3.90 12.80
CA CYS A 231 3.25 3.77 11.69
C CYS A 231 3.31 5.04 10.82
N HIS A 232 2.17 5.67 10.57
CA HIS A 232 2.07 6.96 9.85
C HIS A 232 2.20 8.13 10.82
N ARG A 233 3.35 8.17 11.51
CA ARG A 233 3.65 9.18 12.53
C ARG A 233 3.38 10.57 11.96
N THR A 234 2.60 11.34 12.70
CA THR A 234 2.10 12.63 12.24
C THR A 234 2.65 13.73 13.11
N GLN A 235 3.29 14.72 12.49
CA GLN A 235 3.77 15.92 13.16
C GLN A 235 3.16 17.13 12.46
N ASN A 236 2.58 18.05 13.24
CA ASN A 236 1.96 19.28 12.71
C ASN A 236 0.98 18.99 11.55
N HIS A 237 0.11 17.99 11.74
CA HIS A 237 -0.83 17.45 10.73
C HIS A 237 -0.21 17.01 9.39
N GLN A 238 1.13 16.88 9.33
CA GLN A 238 1.84 16.26 8.21
C GLN A 238 2.02 14.78 8.50
N MET A 239 1.16 13.97 7.89
CA MET A 239 1.18 12.51 8.00
C MET A 239 2.37 11.94 7.20
N HIS A 240 3.17 11.11 7.87
CA HIS A 240 4.27 10.39 7.26
C HIS A 240 3.79 9.24 6.36
N GLY A 241 4.63 8.77 5.44
CA GLY A 241 4.34 7.62 4.58
C GLY A 241 3.67 8.03 3.27
N LYS A 242 4.46 8.61 2.37
CA LYS A 242 3.99 8.98 1.03
C LYS A 242 3.65 7.74 0.22
N LEU A 243 2.49 7.73 -0.42
CA LEU A 243 2.04 6.69 -1.34
C LEU A 243 2.59 6.92 -2.77
N TYR A 244 3.07 5.87 -3.42
CA TYR A 244 3.75 5.93 -4.71
C TYR A 244 2.86 6.33 -5.89
N SER A 245 1.57 5.98 -5.88
CA SER A 245 0.63 6.38 -6.92
C SER A 245 0.31 7.89 -6.92
N VAL A 246 0.83 8.64 -5.95
CA VAL A 246 0.64 10.09 -5.82
C VAL A 246 1.94 10.81 -5.37
N SER A 247 3.10 10.14 -5.44
CA SER A 247 4.41 10.68 -5.04
C SER A 247 5.55 9.99 -5.79
N SER A 248 6.51 10.77 -6.31
CA SER A 248 7.58 10.27 -7.17
C SER A 248 8.94 10.09 -6.51
N MET A 249 9.23 10.76 -5.39
CA MET A 249 10.56 10.71 -4.77
C MET A 249 10.64 9.69 -3.64
N ASN A 250 11.79 9.02 -3.47
CA ASN A 250 12.04 8.14 -2.33
C ASN A 250 12.32 8.92 -1.02
N ARG A 251 11.31 9.62 -0.49
CA ARG A 251 11.39 10.43 0.74
C ARG A 251 10.13 10.32 1.57
N ASN A 252 10.26 10.40 2.90
CA ASN A 252 9.13 10.38 3.84
C ASN A 252 8.28 9.10 3.63
N ARG A 253 8.94 7.94 3.75
CA ARG A 253 8.36 6.61 3.56
C ARG A 253 8.30 5.92 4.91
N SER A 254 7.17 5.27 5.24
CA SER A 254 7.11 4.40 6.41
C SER A 254 7.76 3.05 6.06
N ALA A 255 8.68 2.58 6.90
CA ALA A 255 9.45 1.38 6.64
C ALA A 255 9.29 0.37 7.77
N CYS A 256 9.44 -0.92 7.45
CA CYS A 256 9.48 -1.98 8.46
C CYS A 256 10.62 -1.74 9.47
N THR A 257 11.71 -1.13 9.01
CA THR A 257 12.90 -0.83 9.80
C THR A 257 12.74 0.32 10.79
N ASP A 258 11.57 0.99 10.81
CA ASP A 258 11.25 1.98 11.85
C ASP A 258 10.99 1.31 13.22
N CYS A 259 10.71 -0.01 13.22
CA CYS A 259 10.45 -0.83 14.41
C CYS A 259 11.22 -2.16 14.44
N HIS A 260 11.71 -2.63 13.30
CA HIS A 260 12.48 -3.87 13.19
C HIS A 260 13.93 -3.59 12.78
N SER A 261 14.86 -4.45 13.17
CA SER A 261 16.20 -4.45 12.56
C SER A 261 16.12 -4.76 11.06
N ASP A 262 17.08 -4.25 10.30
CA ASP A 262 17.35 -4.61 8.89
C ASP A 262 17.76 -6.08 8.69
N ARG A 263 18.08 -6.79 9.79
CA ARG A 263 18.44 -8.21 9.83
C ARG A 263 17.66 -8.94 10.93
N PRO A 264 16.32 -9.04 10.82
CA PRO A 264 15.47 -9.48 11.92
C PRO A 264 15.42 -11.00 12.10
N HIS A 265 16.04 -11.78 11.21
CA HIS A 265 15.95 -13.24 11.22
C HIS A 265 17.14 -13.88 11.93
N GLU A 266 16.92 -15.02 12.57
CA GLU A 266 18.02 -15.85 13.10
C GLU A 266 18.84 -16.49 11.97
N ASP A 267 18.19 -16.77 10.84
CA ASP A 267 18.86 -17.30 9.65
C ASP A 267 19.48 -16.18 8.81
N ASN A 268 20.81 -16.18 8.76
CA ASN A 268 21.58 -15.21 8.00
C ASN A 268 21.29 -15.23 6.50
N ILE A 269 20.91 -16.38 5.92
CA ILE A 269 20.58 -16.41 4.49
C ILE A 269 19.36 -15.52 4.21
N ILE A 270 18.36 -15.50 5.10
CA ILE A 270 17.16 -14.67 4.94
C ILE A 270 17.51 -13.20 5.15
N ASN A 271 18.41 -12.89 6.09
CA ASN A 271 18.92 -11.53 6.26
C ASN A 271 19.67 -11.03 5.02
N GLU A 272 20.36 -11.87 4.27
CA GLU A 272 21.00 -11.47 3.00
C GLU A 272 19.96 -11.14 1.91
N HIS A 273 18.77 -11.76 1.94
CA HIS A 273 17.72 -11.44 0.98
C HIS A 273 17.20 -10.01 1.14
N THR A 274 17.28 -9.41 2.34
CA THR A 274 16.80 -8.04 2.57
C THR A 274 17.57 -7.00 1.75
N LEU A 275 18.72 -7.35 1.18
CA LEU A 275 19.45 -6.48 0.24
C LEU A 275 18.70 -6.24 -1.07
N LYS A 276 17.89 -7.20 -1.53
CA LYS A 276 17.22 -7.16 -2.84
C LYS A 276 15.75 -7.55 -2.80
N VAL A 277 15.22 -7.96 -1.66
CA VAL A 277 13.82 -8.36 -1.48
C VAL A 277 13.25 -7.56 -0.31
N ALA A 278 12.23 -6.75 -0.58
CA ALA A 278 11.56 -5.98 0.47
C ALA A 278 10.83 -6.92 1.44
N CYS A 279 10.72 -6.51 2.71
CA CYS A 279 10.03 -7.29 3.75
C CYS A 279 8.61 -7.68 3.32
N GLN A 280 7.90 -6.72 2.71
CA GLN A 280 6.55 -6.88 2.17
C GLN A 280 6.43 -8.06 1.20
N THR A 281 7.44 -8.32 0.37
CA THR A 281 7.43 -9.39 -0.64
C THR A 281 7.23 -10.76 -0.01
N CYS A 282 7.92 -11.02 1.11
CA CYS A 282 7.82 -12.29 1.82
C CYS A 282 6.65 -12.31 2.81
N HIS A 283 6.36 -11.19 3.45
CA HIS A 283 5.42 -11.12 4.57
C HIS A 283 3.98 -10.77 4.17
N ILE A 284 3.73 -10.42 2.91
CA ILE A 284 2.38 -10.20 2.37
C ILE A 284 2.16 -11.18 1.18
N PRO A 285 1.97 -12.48 1.46
CA PRO A 285 1.88 -13.51 0.42
C PRO A 285 0.62 -13.37 -0.45
N THR A 286 -0.45 -12.81 0.11
CA THR A 286 -1.70 -12.47 -0.55
C THR A 286 -2.29 -11.16 0.00
N TYR A 287 -3.09 -10.50 -0.83
CA TYR A 287 -3.90 -9.32 -0.47
C TYR A 287 -5.38 -9.59 -0.78
N ALA A 288 -6.26 -8.65 -0.44
CA ALA A 288 -7.71 -8.81 -0.55
C ALA A 288 -8.20 -10.04 0.21
N LYS A 289 -7.75 -10.17 1.47
CA LYS A 289 -7.93 -11.38 2.27
C LYS A 289 -9.38 -11.60 2.69
N ASP A 290 -10.13 -10.52 2.96
CA ASP A 290 -11.53 -10.59 3.40
C ASP A 290 -12.52 -10.25 2.27
N ALA A 291 -12.34 -9.12 1.57
CA ALA A 291 -13.19 -8.66 0.49
C ALA A 291 -12.44 -8.64 -0.85
N ALA A 292 -13.14 -8.94 -1.94
CA ALA A 292 -12.57 -8.90 -3.28
C ALA A 292 -12.17 -7.48 -3.68
N THR A 293 -11.12 -7.37 -4.48
CA THR A 293 -10.63 -6.11 -5.03
C THR A 293 -10.67 -6.12 -6.56
N LYS A 294 -10.91 -4.94 -7.15
CA LYS A 294 -10.96 -4.81 -8.60
C LYS A 294 -9.55 -4.85 -9.16
N VAL A 295 -9.29 -5.75 -10.09
CA VAL A 295 -7.99 -5.89 -10.79
C VAL A 295 -8.07 -5.44 -12.24
N ALA A 296 -9.29 -5.34 -12.80
CA ALA A 296 -9.48 -4.71 -14.09
C ALA A 296 -10.77 -3.91 -14.22
N TRP A 297 -10.73 -2.86 -15.04
CA TRP A 297 -11.87 -2.00 -15.38
C TRP A 297 -11.85 -1.64 -16.89
N ASP A 298 -12.82 -2.16 -17.64
CA ASP A 298 -12.99 -1.89 -19.07
C ASP A 298 -14.15 -0.89 -19.33
N TRP A 299 -13.80 0.39 -19.47
CA TRP A 299 -14.77 1.46 -19.79
C TRP A 299 -15.34 1.35 -21.21
N SER A 300 -14.70 0.61 -22.14
CA SER A 300 -15.19 0.48 -23.53
C SER A 300 -16.53 -0.22 -23.64
N THR A 301 -16.93 -0.91 -22.58
CA THR A 301 -18.20 -1.63 -22.48
C THR A 301 -19.33 -0.82 -21.83
N ALA A 302 -19.02 0.37 -21.30
CA ALA A 302 -19.98 1.24 -20.64
C ALA A 302 -21.02 1.80 -21.63
N GLY A 303 -22.18 2.20 -21.11
CA GLY A 303 -23.26 2.81 -21.90
C GLY A 303 -24.29 1.85 -22.48
N LYS A 304 -24.23 0.54 -22.17
CA LYS A 304 -25.31 -0.38 -22.55
C LYS A 304 -26.49 -0.16 -21.61
N LEU A 305 -27.68 -0.05 -22.17
CA LEU A 305 -28.93 0.15 -21.42
C LEU A 305 -29.85 -1.04 -21.64
N ARG A 306 -30.72 -1.31 -20.68
CA ARG A 306 -31.79 -2.31 -20.78
C ARG A 306 -33.11 -1.56 -20.70
N ASP A 307 -33.91 -1.66 -21.77
CA ASP A 307 -35.18 -0.94 -21.88
C ASP A 307 -35.06 0.58 -21.71
N GLY A 308 -33.92 1.15 -22.13
CA GLY A 308 -33.63 2.59 -22.02
C GLY A 308 -33.11 3.05 -20.66
N GLU A 309 -33.01 2.15 -19.68
CA GLU A 309 -32.54 2.45 -18.32
C GLU A 309 -31.17 1.79 -18.05
N PRO A 310 -30.35 2.39 -17.16
CA PRO A 310 -29.10 1.79 -16.73
C PRO A 310 -29.35 0.53 -15.90
N TYR A 311 -28.43 -0.41 -15.98
CA TYR A 311 -28.49 -1.67 -15.23
C TYR A 311 -27.11 -2.09 -14.72
N GLU A 312 -27.14 -2.98 -13.74
CA GLU A 312 -25.95 -3.62 -13.19
C GLU A 312 -26.07 -5.14 -13.30
N GLU A 313 -24.93 -5.81 -13.42
CA GLU A 313 -24.86 -7.27 -13.33
C GLU A 313 -23.84 -7.65 -12.27
N LYS A 314 -24.06 -8.79 -11.62
CA LYS A 314 -23.16 -9.34 -10.61
C LYS A 314 -22.55 -10.67 -11.08
N ASP A 315 -21.33 -10.93 -10.65
CA ASP A 315 -20.70 -12.24 -10.79
C ASP A 315 -21.27 -13.26 -9.78
N ALA A 316 -20.79 -14.50 -9.84
CA ALA A 316 -21.23 -15.58 -8.95
C ALA A 316 -20.90 -15.33 -7.46
N ALA A 317 -19.92 -14.49 -7.16
CA ALA A 317 -19.54 -14.10 -5.80
C ALA A 317 -20.32 -12.87 -5.30
N GLY A 318 -21.20 -12.31 -6.13
CA GLY A 318 -22.02 -11.14 -5.78
C GLY A 318 -21.32 -9.80 -6.01
N ASN A 319 -20.10 -9.78 -6.56
CA ASN A 319 -19.45 -8.53 -6.96
C ASN A 319 -20.12 -7.98 -8.21
N ILE A 320 -20.28 -6.67 -8.30
CA ILE A 320 -20.76 -6.04 -9.53
C ILE A 320 -19.74 -6.33 -10.63
N GLN A 321 -20.11 -7.04 -11.70
CA GLN A 321 -19.25 -7.35 -12.85
C GLN A 321 -19.45 -6.34 -13.99
N TYR A 322 -20.61 -5.69 -14.04
CA TYR A 322 -20.96 -4.69 -15.06
C TYR A 322 -21.84 -3.60 -14.46
N MET A 323 -21.63 -2.36 -14.89
CA MET A 323 -22.59 -1.25 -14.70
C MET A 323 -22.69 -0.43 -15.98
N SER A 324 -23.88 0.00 -16.37
CA SER A 324 -24.07 0.91 -17.50
C SER A 324 -23.20 2.16 -17.37
N GLU A 325 -23.06 2.74 -16.17
CA GLU A 325 -22.29 3.97 -15.97
C GLU A 325 -20.78 3.78 -16.05
N LYS A 326 -20.28 2.54 -15.96
CA LYS A 326 -18.84 2.28 -15.70
C LYS A 326 -18.22 1.20 -16.58
N GLY A 327 -19.00 0.35 -17.21
CA GLY A 327 -18.51 -0.77 -17.99
C GLY A 327 -18.25 -2.02 -17.14
N THR A 328 -17.27 -2.81 -17.54
CA THR A 328 -17.04 -4.17 -17.03
C THR A 328 -15.88 -4.20 -16.03
N PHE A 329 -16.00 -5.03 -15.01
CA PHE A 329 -15.02 -5.19 -13.95
C PHE A 329 -14.54 -6.63 -13.84
N THR A 330 -13.31 -6.81 -13.40
CA THR A 330 -12.78 -8.10 -12.96
C THR A 330 -12.29 -7.97 -11.52
N TRP A 331 -12.65 -8.95 -10.70
CA TRP A 331 -12.36 -8.98 -9.28
C TRP A 331 -11.48 -10.17 -8.92
N GLN A 332 -10.68 -10.01 -7.88
CA GLN A 332 -9.94 -11.11 -7.25
C GLN A 332 -10.03 -10.98 -5.73
N GLN A 333 -10.06 -12.12 -5.05
CA GLN A 333 -10.02 -12.24 -3.60
C GLN A 333 -8.89 -13.20 -3.25
N ASN A 334 -8.21 -12.94 -2.13
CA ASN A 334 -7.03 -13.66 -1.68
C ASN A 334 -5.96 -13.78 -2.79
N ALA A 335 -5.71 -12.66 -3.47
CA ALA A 335 -4.88 -12.59 -4.67
C ALA A 335 -3.40 -12.60 -4.33
N ALA A 336 -2.61 -13.32 -5.13
CA ALA A 336 -1.15 -13.21 -5.11
C ALA A 336 -0.73 -11.86 -5.71
N PRO A 337 0.19 -11.10 -5.08
CA PRO A 337 0.79 -9.93 -5.71
C PRO A 337 1.57 -10.29 -6.98
N GLU A 338 1.63 -9.34 -7.91
CA GLU A 338 2.72 -9.30 -8.89
C GLU A 338 3.96 -8.71 -8.22
N TYR A 339 5.15 -8.89 -8.80
CA TYR A 339 6.39 -8.42 -8.21
C TYR A 339 7.16 -7.56 -9.21
N ALA A 340 7.72 -6.46 -8.73
CA ALA A 340 8.47 -5.51 -9.54
C ALA A 340 9.78 -5.10 -8.83
N TRP A 341 10.80 -4.78 -9.61
CA TRP A 341 11.95 -4.03 -9.10
C TRP A 341 11.53 -2.61 -8.78
N PHE A 342 11.99 -2.09 -7.66
CA PHE A 342 11.61 -0.77 -7.23
C PHE A 342 12.64 -0.09 -6.32
N ASN A 343 13.10 1.09 -6.73
CA ASN A 343 14.09 1.91 -6.00
C ASN A 343 13.46 3.03 -5.15
N GLY A 344 12.13 3.03 -5.02
CA GLY A 344 11.39 4.03 -4.27
C GLY A 344 11.00 5.29 -5.07
N THR A 345 11.38 5.37 -6.36
CA THR A 345 11.00 6.47 -7.26
C THR A 345 10.03 6.01 -8.36
N ALA A 346 9.08 6.88 -8.72
CA ALA A 346 8.03 6.53 -9.67
C ALA A 346 7.73 7.64 -10.69
N GLY A 347 7.59 7.25 -11.95
CA GLY A 347 7.06 8.07 -13.03
C GLY A 347 5.52 8.17 -12.97
N HIS A 348 4.97 9.22 -13.59
CA HIS A 348 3.52 9.44 -13.71
C HIS A 348 3.21 10.01 -15.09
N TYR A 349 2.12 9.56 -15.67
CA TYR A 349 1.51 10.23 -16.81
C TYR A 349 0.88 11.55 -16.37
N PHE A 350 1.22 12.67 -17.02
CA PHE A 350 0.53 13.93 -16.82
C PHE A 350 -0.46 14.22 -17.94
N LEU A 351 -1.62 14.73 -17.55
CA LEU A 351 -2.68 15.05 -18.49
C LEU A 351 -2.21 16.11 -19.49
N GLY A 352 -2.46 15.86 -20.78
CA GLY A 352 -1.99 16.69 -21.89
C GLY A 352 -0.71 16.18 -22.55
N GLU A 353 -0.03 15.19 -21.97
CA GLU A 353 1.13 14.56 -22.60
C GLU A 353 0.72 13.60 -23.71
N THR A 354 1.45 13.71 -24.83
CA THR A 354 1.38 12.76 -25.93
C THR A 354 2.01 11.43 -25.50
N VAL A 355 1.28 10.33 -25.69
CA VAL A 355 1.71 8.99 -25.30
C VAL A 355 1.27 7.96 -26.35
N SER A 356 2.18 7.03 -26.67
CA SER A 356 1.90 5.90 -27.55
C SER A 356 1.06 4.85 -26.84
N ASP A 357 0.12 4.25 -27.56
CA ASP A 357 -0.75 3.18 -27.08
C ASP A 357 -0.47 1.83 -27.75
N GLU A 358 0.69 1.68 -28.42
CA GLU A 358 1.16 0.40 -28.97
C GLU A 358 1.32 -0.69 -27.89
N LYS A 359 1.55 -0.26 -26.66
CA LYS A 359 1.58 -1.08 -25.44
C LYS A 359 0.62 -0.46 -24.42
N PRO A 360 0.19 -1.22 -23.41
CA PRO A 360 -0.57 -0.63 -22.30
C PRO A 360 0.16 0.58 -21.72
N ILE A 361 -0.53 1.70 -21.61
CA ILE A 361 0.04 2.94 -21.07
C ILE A 361 0.20 2.76 -19.55
N ALA A 362 1.44 2.85 -19.07
CA ALA A 362 1.73 2.89 -17.65
C ALA A 362 1.32 4.26 -17.08
N ILE A 363 0.25 4.29 -16.28
CA ILE A 363 -0.19 5.54 -15.63
C ILE A 363 0.84 5.97 -14.59
N ASN A 364 1.40 4.99 -13.88
CA ASN A 364 2.55 5.18 -13.03
C ASN A 364 3.55 4.06 -13.25
N GLU A 365 4.80 4.43 -13.43
CA GLU A 365 5.92 3.50 -13.64
C GLU A 365 6.72 3.40 -12.36
N LEU A 366 7.01 2.18 -11.91
CA LEU A 366 7.92 1.94 -10.78
C LEU A 366 9.33 1.82 -11.35
N HIS A 367 10.25 2.69 -10.93
CA HIS A 367 11.62 2.68 -11.43
C HIS A 367 12.50 1.72 -10.63
N GLY A 368 13.54 1.21 -11.28
CA GLY A 368 14.55 0.34 -10.68
C GLY A 368 14.68 -0.98 -11.43
N ASP A 369 15.86 -1.58 -11.31
CA ASP A 369 16.17 -2.88 -11.90
C ASP A 369 17.13 -3.65 -10.98
N TYR A 370 17.59 -4.82 -11.41
CA TYR A 370 18.52 -5.64 -10.62
C TYR A 370 19.87 -4.94 -10.32
N HIS A 371 20.36 -4.12 -11.26
CA HIS A 371 21.67 -3.45 -11.17
C HIS A 371 21.62 -2.16 -10.36
N ASP A 372 20.44 -1.56 -10.19
CA ASP A 372 20.23 -0.44 -9.28
C ASP A 372 20.46 -0.89 -7.82
N SER A 373 21.40 -0.25 -7.13
CA SER A 373 21.75 -0.60 -5.74
C SER A 373 20.62 -0.35 -4.75
N ASP A 374 19.74 0.61 -5.05
CA ASP A 374 18.64 1.01 -4.17
C ASP A 374 17.35 0.22 -4.46
N ALA A 375 17.33 -0.54 -5.56
CA ALA A 375 16.18 -1.32 -5.97
C ALA A 375 16.04 -2.64 -5.20
N GLN A 376 14.83 -2.87 -4.71
CA GLN A 376 14.37 -4.14 -4.13
C GLN A 376 13.17 -4.68 -4.90
N ILE A 377 12.92 -5.98 -4.79
CA ILE A 377 11.71 -6.62 -5.27
C ILE A 377 10.59 -6.32 -4.28
N VAL A 378 9.51 -5.69 -4.75
CA VAL A 378 8.32 -5.32 -3.96
C VAL A 378 7.06 -6.01 -4.48
N PRO A 379 6.06 -6.32 -3.61
CA PRO A 379 4.77 -6.83 -4.04
C PRO A 379 3.87 -5.68 -4.52
N VAL A 380 3.18 -5.90 -5.63
CA VAL A 380 2.37 -4.89 -6.32
C VAL A 380 1.03 -5.49 -6.71
N LYS A 381 -0.05 -4.76 -6.46
CA LYS A 381 -1.31 -4.92 -7.17
C LYS A 381 -1.22 -4.12 -8.48
N VAL A 382 -1.32 -4.80 -9.61
CA VAL A 382 -1.45 -4.16 -10.92
C VAL A 382 -2.92 -4.10 -11.30
N HIS A 383 -3.45 -2.88 -11.41
CA HIS A 383 -4.79 -2.66 -11.94
C HIS A 383 -4.69 -2.39 -13.45
N ARG A 384 -5.47 -3.12 -14.25
CA ARG A 384 -5.48 -3.02 -15.71
C ARG A 384 -6.77 -2.35 -16.19
N GLY A 385 -6.65 -1.38 -17.08
CA GLY A 385 -7.76 -0.57 -17.56
C GLY A 385 -7.92 -0.62 -19.07
N LYS A 386 -9.12 -0.29 -19.53
CA LYS A 386 -9.29 0.38 -20.83
C LYS A 386 -10.03 1.68 -20.61
N GLN A 387 -9.45 2.80 -21.01
CA GLN A 387 -10.02 4.13 -20.78
C GLN A 387 -9.91 5.01 -22.04
N LEU A 388 -10.64 6.13 -22.04
CA LEU A 388 -10.73 7.02 -23.19
C LEU A 388 -9.38 7.64 -23.54
N TYR A 389 -9.12 7.72 -24.83
CA TYR A 389 -7.92 8.27 -25.44
C TYR A 389 -8.30 9.05 -26.69
N ASP A 390 -7.79 10.28 -26.79
CA ASP A 390 -7.95 11.12 -27.95
C ASP A 390 -7.01 10.63 -29.06
N SER A 391 -7.57 10.13 -30.17
CA SER A 391 -6.78 9.47 -31.21
C SER A 391 -5.96 10.43 -32.06
N VAL A 392 -6.32 11.72 -32.07
CA VAL A 392 -5.63 12.74 -32.86
C VAL A 392 -4.56 13.42 -32.03
N ASN A 393 -4.91 13.83 -30.80
CA ASN A 393 -3.96 14.46 -29.88
C ASN A 393 -3.04 13.47 -29.17
N GLN A 394 -3.33 12.16 -29.31
CA GLN A 394 -2.55 11.06 -28.77
C GLN A 394 -2.36 11.13 -27.25
N MET A 395 -3.43 11.42 -26.51
CA MET A 395 -3.40 11.61 -25.05
C MET A 395 -4.61 10.96 -24.37
N LEU A 396 -4.46 10.61 -23.09
CA LEU A 396 -5.58 10.14 -22.27
C LEU A 396 -6.59 11.28 -22.05
N ILE A 397 -7.88 10.93 -22.06
CA ILE A 397 -8.97 11.88 -21.86
C ILE A 397 -9.36 11.90 -20.38
N GLN A 398 -9.56 13.10 -19.83
CA GLN A 398 -10.28 13.35 -18.57
C GLN A 398 -11.76 13.57 -18.91
N PRO A 399 -12.65 12.57 -18.79
CA PRO A 399 -14.07 12.76 -19.03
C PRO A 399 -14.76 13.39 -17.82
N LYS A 400 -15.84 14.11 -18.08
CA LYS A 400 -16.83 14.46 -17.07
C LYS A 400 -17.78 13.28 -16.87
N LEU A 401 -17.76 12.70 -15.68
CA LEU A 401 -18.53 11.52 -15.29
C LEU A 401 -19.78 11.90 -14.51
N VAL A 402 -19.72 12.96 -13.69
CA VAL A 402 -20.74 13.25 -12.67
C VAL A 402 -21.44 14.57 -12.91
N SER A 403 -22.76 14.56 -12.76
CA SER A 403 -23.58 15.76 -12.59
C SER A 403 -24.93 15.36 -12.01
N ARG A 404 -25.55 16.29 -11.28
CA ARG A 404 -26.96 16.16 -10.85
C ARG A 404 -27.94 16.36 -12.00
N GLU A 405 -27.55 17.10 -13.04
CA GLU A 405 -28.42 17.48 -14.15
C GLU A 405 -28.19 16.59 -15.37
N LYS A 406 -29.28 16.12 -15.99
CA LYS A 406 -29.22 15.42 -17.28
C LYS A 406 -28.97 16.44 -18.40
N GLY A 407 -28.08 16.12 -19.33
CA GLY A 407 -27.65 17.00 -20.41
C GLY A 407 -26.45 17.88 -20.07
N ALA A 408 -25.90 17.79 -18.85
CA ALA A 408 -24.77 18.58 -18.40
C ALA A 408 -23.40 18.03 -18.88
N GLY A 409 -23.39 17.05 -19.79
CA GLY A 409 -22.20 16.43 -20.35
C GLY A 409 -21.55 15.44 -19.40
N ALA A 410 -22.33 14.81 -18.51
CA ALA A 410 -21.83 13.85 -17.53
C ALA A 410 -22.18 12.42 -17.95
N PHE A 411 -21.15 11.59 -18.18
CA PHE A 411 -21.35 10.25 -18.74
C PHE A 411 -22.33 9.39 -17.95
N TRP A 412 -22.31 9.42 -16.61
CA TRP A 412 -23.18 8.58 -15.77
C TRP A 412 -24.68 8.90 -15.89
N LYS A 413 -25.05 10.04 -16.48
CA LYS A 413 -26.46 10.40 -16.75
C LYS A 413 -26.79 10.47 -18.23
N ASP A 414 -25.83 10.91 -19.04
CA ASP A 414 -26.06 11.21 -20.45
C ASP A 414 -25.70 10.03 -21.36
N PHE A 415 -24.83 9.12 -20.90
CA PHE A 415 -24.30 7.98 -21.66
C PHE A 415 -23.74 8.37 -23.04
N ASP A 416 -23.17 9.58 -23.14
CA ASP A 416 -22.58 10.16 -24.34
C ASP A 416 -21.10 10.47 -24.08
N TRP A 417 -20.21 9.69 -24.70
CA TRP A 417 -18.78 9.82 -24.50
C TRP A 417 -18.19 11.08 -25.13
N ASP A 418 -18.70 11.55 -26.26
CA ASP A 418 -18.17 12.74 -26.93
C ASP A 418 -18.47 13.99 -26.10
N ARG A 419 -19.69 14.10 -25.56
CA ARG A 419 -20.05 15.18 -24.62
C ARG A 419 -19.23 15.12 -23.33
N ALA A 420 -19.05 13.92 -22.78
CA ALA A 420 -18.27 13.73 -21.55
C ALA A 420 -16.79 14.09 -21.75
N ALA A 421 -16.21 13.69 -22.88
CA ALA A 421 -14.84 14.02 -23.26
C ALA A 421 -14.67 15.53 -23.46
N ASP A 422 -15.55 16.17 -24.24
CA ASP A 422 -15.49 17.61 -24.49
C ASP A 422 -15.60 18.42 -23.19
N ALA A 423 -16.62 18.14 -22.37
CA ALA A 423 -16.84 18.85 -21.11
C ALA A 423 -15.69 18.66 -20.12
N GLY A 424 -15.18 17.42 -20.01
CA GLY A 424 -14.10 17.09 -19.09
C GLY A 424 -12.76 17.70 -19.51
N MET A 425 -12.39 17.59 -20.79
CA MET A 425 -11.13 18.17 -21.32
C MET A 425 -11.14 19.70 -21.26
N LYS A 426 -12.27 20.33 -21.57
CA LYS A 426 -12.43 21.78 -21.43
C LYS A 426 -12.22 22.25 -19.99
N SER A 427 -12.65 21.47 -19.00
CA SER A 427 -12.50 21.83 -17.58
C SER A 427 -11.04 21.89 -17.10
N VAL A 428 -10.13 21.21 -17.81
CA VAL A 428 -8.68 21.18 -17.54
C VAL A 428 -7.88 21.98 -18.56
N GLY A 429 -8.55 22.79 -19.40
CA GLY A 429 -7.91 23.64 -20.39
C GLY A 429 -7.31 22.90 -21.60
N LEU A 430 -7.74 21.66 -21.86
CA LEU A 430 -7.30 20.87 -23.00
C LEU A 430 -8.41 20.78 -24.07
N THR A 431 -7.98 20.58 -25.31
CA THR A 431 -8.91 20.45 -26.46
C THR A 431 -9.15 18.98 -26.76
N TYR A 432 -10.42 18.59 -26.86
CA TYR A 432 -10.81 17.30 -27.40
C TYR A 432 -10.93 17.38 -28.94
N SER A 433 -10.34 16.42 -29.65
CA SER A 433 -10.35 16.42 -31.13
C SER A 433 -11.69 16.04 -31.76
N GLY A 434 -12.65 15.55 -30.97
CA GLY A 434 -13.87 14.93 -31.48
C GLY A 434 -13.70 13.46 -31.89
N GLN A 435 -12.51 12.87 -31.70
CA GLN A 435 -12.26 11.46 -31.99
C GLN A 435 -11.62 10.77 -30.80
N HIS A 436 -12.33 9.78 -30.24
CA HIS A 436 -11.82 8.97 -29.13
C HIS A 436 -11.83 7.48 -29.47
N ARG A 437 -11.00 6.74 -28.75
CA ARG A 437 -11.09 5.28 -28.64
C ARG A 437 -10.70 4.85 -27.23
N PHE A 438 -10.77 3.56 -26.96
CA PHE A 438 -10.35 2.99 -25.68
C PHE A 438 -9.02 2.29 -25.83
N VAL A 439 -8.06 2.66 -24.99
CA VAL A 439 -6.70 2.09 -25.00
C VAL A 439 -6.41 1.39 -23.68
N ALA A 440 -5.54 0.38 -23.72
CA ALA A 440 -5.13 -0.36 -22.54
C ALA A 440 -4.25 0.51 -21.63
N THR A 441 -4.46 0.44 -20.32
CA THR A 441 -3.66 1.13 -19.32
C THR A 441 -3.33 0.21 -18.16
N GLU A 442 -2.21 0.45 -17.49
CA GLU A 442 -1.82 -0.27 -16.27
C GLU A 442 -1.42 0.71 -15.18
N MET A 443 -1.72 0.36 -13.92
CA MET A 443 -1.40 1.17 -12.76
C MET A 443 -0.92 0.28 -11.62
N SER A 444 0.26 0.58 -11.09
CA SER A 444 0.94 -0.19 -10.07
C SER A 444 0.67 0.36 -8.67
N TRP A 445 0.22 -0.49 -7.76
CA TRP A 445 -0.06 -0.16 -6.36
C TRP A 445 0.77 -1.07 -5.46
N PRO A 446 1.92 -0.61 -4.93
CA PRO A 446 2.69 -1.36 -3.96
C PRO A 446 1.86 -1.71 -2.72
N ILE A 447 1.94 -2.97 -2.30
CA ILE A 447 1.17 -3.52 -1.18
C ILE A 447 2.00 -3.41 0.10
N ASN A 448 1.41 -2.84 1.16
CA ASN A 448 2.14 -2.51 2.40
C ASN A 448 1.42 -2.96 3.69
N HIS A 449 0.14 -3.30 3.62
CA HIS A 449 -0.66 -3.77 4.74
C HIS A 449 -1.04 -5.24 4.56
N MET A 450 -1.78 -5.79 5.52
CA MET A 450 -2.14 -7.21 5.58
C MET A 450 -0.92 -8.12 5.79
N VAL A 451 0.03 -7.66 6.61
CA VAL A 451 1.20 -8.45 6.97
C VAL A 451 0.73 -9.73 7.67
N ALA A 452 1.08 -10.88 7.08
CA ALA A 452 0.65 -12.18 7.58
C ALA A 452 1.49 -12.63 8.78
N PRO A 453 0.98 -13.57 9.59
CA PRO A 453 1.79 -14.28 10.57
C PRO A 453 3.10 -14.82 9.96
N LYS A 454 4.20 -14.81 10.73
CA LYS A 454 5.52 -15.26 10.25
C LYS A 454 5.49 -16.70 9.72
N GLU A 455 4.59 -17.53 10.24
CA GLU A 455 4.39 -18.92 9.82
C GLU A 455 3.81 -19.04 8.39
N GLN A 456 3.23 -17.95 7.88
CA GLN A 456 2.63 -17.85 6.54
C GLN A 456 3.50 -17.03 5.57
N ALA A 457 4.66 -16.54 6.02
CA ALA A 457 5.59 -15.86 5.14
C ALA A 457 6.06 -16.79 4.01
N LEU A 458 6.37 -16.22 2.84
CA LEU A 458 6.85 -16.99 1.70
C LEU A 458 8.14 -17.73 2.07
N THR A 459 8.19 -19.01 1.72
CA THR A 459 9.37 -19.86 1.89
C THR A 459 10.22 -19.88 0.63
N CYS A 460 11.44 -20.43 0.71
CA CYS A 460 12.38 -20.51 -0.41
C CYS A 460 11.73 -21.11 -1.66
N ALA A 461 10.90 -22.15 -1.49
CA ALA A 461 10.26 -22.86 -2.59
C ALA A 461 9.23 -22.02 -3.37
N ALA A 462 8.68 -20.95 -2.78
CA ALA A 462 7.77 -20.05 -3.48
C ALA A 462 8.48 -19.25 -4.59
N CYS A 463 9.78 -18.98 -4.43
CA CYS A 463 10.58 -18.19 -5.37
C CYS A 463 11.56 -19.06 -6.17
N HIS A 464 12.26 -19.98 -5.50
CA HIS A 464 13.29 -20.84 -6.07
C HIS A 464 12.73 -22.12 -6.69
N THR A 465 11.69 -21.98 -7.51
CA THR A 465 11.07 -23.08 -8.26
C THR A 465 11.02 -22.75 -9.73
N ARG A 466 11.07 -23.77 -10.59
CA ARG A 466 10.97 -23.59 -12.05
C ARG A 466 9.54 -23.30 -12.50
N ASN A 467 8.59 -23.96 -11.85
CA ASN A 467 7.19 -23.90 -12.21
C ASN A 467 6.47 -23.07 -11.15
N ALA A 468 5.72 -22.06 -11.59
CA ALA A 468 4.95 -21.17 -10.72
C ALA A 468 5.79 -20.44 -9.66
N SER A 469 6.99 -19.97 -10.04
CA SER A 469 7.76 -19.06 -9.18
C SER A 469 7.00 -17.75 -9.02
N ARG A 470 6.93 -17.24 -7.78
CA ARG A 470 6.46 -15.88 -7.49
C ARG A 470 7.20 -14.83 -8.32
N LEU A 471 8.47 -15.05 -8.59
CA LEU A 471 9.33 -14.11 -9.29
C LEU A 471 9.46 -14.40 -10.79
N GLN A 472 8.60 -15.25 -11.38
CA GLN A 472 8.73 -15.67 -12.78
C GLN A 472 8.72 -14.51 -13.81
N GLY A 473 8.09 -13.38 -13.48
CA GLY A 473 8.01 -12.20 -14.35
C GLY A 473 9.26 -11.31 -14.33
N LEU A 474 10.20 -11.55 -13.40
CA LEU A 474 11.39 -10.72 -13.26
C LEU A 474 12.58 -11.29 -14.05
N ALA A 475 13.20 -10.44 -14.85
CA ALA A 475 14.39 -10.76 -15.65
C ALA A 475 15.63 -9.98 -15.16
N GLY A 476 16.77 -10.18 -15.83
CA GLY A 476 18.01 -9.42 -15.59
C GLY A 476 18.97 -10.02 -14.55
N PHE A 477 18.61 -11.15 -13.94
CA PHE A 477 19.46 -11.84 -12.97
C PHE A 477 19.23 -13.35 -12.97
N TYR A 478 20.22 -14.08 -12.46
CA TYR A 478 20.15 -15.54 -12.30
C TYR A 478 19.62 -15.88 -10.90
N MET A 479 18.53 -16.63 -10.86
CA MET A 479 17.92 -17.14 -9.63
C MET A 479 18.10 -18.65 -9.53
N PRO A 480 18.84 -19.15 -8.51
CA PRO A 480 18.96 -20.59 -8.26
C PRO A 480 17.60 -21.27 -8.14
N GLY A 481 17.45 -22.46 -8.70
CA GLY A 481 16.19 -23.23 -8.65
C GLY A 481 15.13 -22.78 -9.67
N ARG A 482 15.02 -21.48 -9.96
CA ARG A 482 14.12 -20.93 -11.01
C ARG A 482 14.77 -21.01 -12.39
N ASP A 483 15.97 -20.46 -12.52
CA ASP A 483 16.64 -20.30 -13.81
C ASP A 483 17.55 -21.49 -14.14
N ARG A 484 17.95 -21.58 -15.41
CA ARG A 484 18.93 -22.55 -15.90
C ARG A 484 20.02 -21.86 -16.68
N SER A 485 21.24 -22.35 -16.50
CA SER A 485 22.35 -22.06 -17.40
C SER A 485 22.87 -23.37 -17.96
N LEU A 486 22.67 -23.60 -19.27
CA LEU A 486 23.14 -24.81 -19.93
C LEU A 486 24.66 -25.00 -19.79
N ALA A 487 25.42 -23.90 -19.75
CA ALA A 487 26.86 -23.95 -19.55
C ALA A 487 27.22 -24.45 -18.14
N VAL A 488 26.59 -23.88 -17.11
CA VAL A 488 26.80 -24.30 -15.71
C VAL A 488 26.30 -25.74 -15.50
N ASP A 489 25.13 -26.09 -16.05
CA ASP A 489 24.58 -27.43 -15.98
C ASP A 489 25.51 -28.46 -16.64
N ARG A 490 26.07 -28.15 -17.83
CA ARG A 490 27.04 -29.01 -18.52
C ARG A 490 28.36 -29.11 -17.77
N MET A 491 28.87 -28.01 -17.22
CA MET A 491 30.07 -28.03 -16.40
C MET A 491 29.88 -28.88 -15.13
N GLY A 492 28.75 -28.73 -14.45
CA GLY A 492 28.39 -29.51 -13.27
C GLY A 492 28.27 -31.01 -13.59
N ALA A 493 27.55 -31.36 -14.66
CA ALA A 493 27.45 -32.74 -15.13
C ALA A 493 28.82 -33.31 -15.53
N GLY A 494 29.67 -32.51 -16.19
CA GLY A 494 31.04 -32.87 -16.54
C GLY A 494 31.90 -33.14 -15.31
N LEU A 495 31.83 -32.28 -14.29
CA LEU A 495 32.54 -32.48 -13.02
C LEU A 495 32.09 -33.76 -12.31
N ILE A 496 30.79 -34.03 -12.23
CA ILE A 496 30.26 -35.28 -11.67
C ILE A 496 30.81 -36.49 -12.45
N GLY A 497 30.84 -36.41 -13.78
CA GLY A 497 31.40 -37.45 -14.64
C GLY A 497 32.90 -37.67 -14.40
N LEU A 498 33.68 -36.59 -14.28
CA LEU A 498 35.12 -36.65 -13.99
C LEU A 498 35.40 -37.22 -12.58
N THR A 499 34.62 -36.82 -11.57
CA THR A 499 34.74 -37.38 -10.22
C THR A 499 34.42 -38.86 -10.21
N PHE A 500 33.34 -39.28 -10.88
CA PHE A 500 32.98 -40.69 -11.00
C PHE A 500 34.09 -41.49 -11.70
N ALA A 501 34.62 -40.99 -12.81
CA ALA A 501 35.75 -41.62 -13.50
C ALA A 501 36.99 -41.73 -12.60
N GLY A 502 37.32 -40.68 -11.84
CA GLY A 502 38.42 -40.68 -10.88
C GLY A 502 38.25 -41.73 -9.77
N VAL A 503 37.06 -41.87 -9.21
CA VAL A 503 36.73 -42.89 -8.20
C VAL A 503 36.87 -44.30 -8.78
N VAL A 504 36.35 -44.53 -9.99
CA VAL A 504 36.45 -45.83 -10.67
C VAL A 504 37.92 -46.18 -10.97
N LEU A 505 38.70 -45.24 -11.51
CA LEU A 505 40.12 -45.44 -11.80
C LEU A 505 40.91 -45.73 -10.52
N HIS A 506 40.65 -45.00 -9.42
CA HIS A 506 41.28 -45.28 -8.14
C HIS A 506 40.90 -46.67 -7.63
N GLY A 507 39.63 -47.07 -7.72
CA GLY A 507 39.15 -48.40 -7.33
C GLY A 507 39.82 -49.52 -8.12
N LEU A 508 39.90 -49.39 -9.44
CA LEU A 508 40.60 -50.33 -10.31
C LEU A 508 42.10 -50.39 -9.99
N GLY A 509 42.74 -49.24 -9.74
CA GLY A 509 44.13 -49.17 -9.31
C GLY A 509 44.39 -49.95 -8.02
N ARG A 510 43.48 -49.86 -7.03
CA ARG A 510 43.56 -50.66 -5.80
C ARG A 510 43.45 -52.16 -6.07
N ILE A 511 42.52 -52.60 -6.92
CA ILE A 511 42.35 -54.02 -7.27
C ILE A 511 43.60 -54.57 -7.98
N VAL A 512 44.15 -53.82 -8.94
CA VAL A 512 45.36 -54.21 -9.67
C VAL A 512 46.57 -54.27 -8.73
N SER A 513 46.74 -53.28 -7.84
CA SER A 513 47.82 -53.26 -6.85
C SER A 513 47.72 -54.45 -5.88
N HIS A 514 46.52 -54.77 -5.39
CA HIS A 514 46.32 -55.93 -4.53
C HIS A 514 46.63 -57.25 -5.25
N ARG A 515 46.27 -57.39 -6.53
CA ARG A 515 46.60 -58.59 -7.32
C ARG A 515 48.10 -58.73 -7.61
N ARG A 516 48.85 -57.61 -7.66
CA ARG A 516 50.31 -57.60 -7.87
C ARG A 516 51.11 -57.83 -6.59
N HIS A 517 50.49 -57.64 -5.43
CA HIS A 517 51.03 -58.01 -4.12
C HIS A 517 50.12 -59.05 -3.45
N PRO A 518 50.21 -60.34 -3.84
CA PRO A 518 49.66 -61.38 -2.99
C PRO A 518 50.40 -61.28 -1.65
N THR A 519 49.63 -61.07 -0.58
CA THR A 519 50.11 -61.18 0.78
C THR A 519 50.93 -62.45 0.89
N ARG A 520 52.24 -62.33 1.09
CA ARG A 520 53.05 -63.37 1.71
C ARG A 520 52.52 -63.52 3.13
N GLN A 521 51.42 -64.25 3.29
CA GLN A 521 51.12 -64.88 4.55
C GLN A 521 52.04 -66.10 4.65
N SER A 522 52.80 -66.10 5.74
CA SER A 522 53.69 -67.14 6.24
C SER A 522 53.09 -68.54 6.20
#